data_AF-A0A7C7PVB8-F1
#
_entry.id   AF-A0A7C7PVB8-F1
#
_cell.length_a   1.000
_cell.length_b   1.000
_cell.length_c   1.000
_cell.angle_alpha   90.00
_cell.angle_beta   90.00
_cell.angle_gamma   90.00
#
_symmetry.space_group_name_H-M   'P 1'
#
loop_
_entity.id
_entity.type
_entity.pdbx_description
1 polymer ?
#
loop_
_entity_poly.entity_id
_entity_poly.type
_entity_poly.pdbx_seq_one_letter_code
_entity_poly.pdbx_strand_id
1 'polypeptide(L)'
;VGEALVSTLDAKGTPSIVERTRIVPPSSKLGPASPEARQRMLDDSPVLGKYDEPLDRDSAHERLMERRKKEAEEAARQEEQKPKGRGRQRQGYLEATTKSILRSLGSSLGRQIARTILKSIFRR
;
A
#
# COMPACT_ATOMS: atom_id res chain seq x y z
N VAL A 1 -53.27 -13.03 11.42
CA VAL A 1 -53.65 -13.42 12.79
C VAL A 1 -52.81 -14.62 13.16
N GLY A 2 -52.05 -14.57 14.25
CA GLY A 2 -51.26 -15.71 14.72
C GLY A 2 -52.06 -16.56 15.71
N GLU A 3 -51.74 -17.84 15.83
CA GLU A 3 -52.25 -18.68 16.92
C GLU A 3 -51.07 -19.15 17.77
N ALA A 4 -51.26 -19.18 19.08
CA ALA A 4 -50.26 -19.70 20.02
C ALA A 4 -50.94 -20.46 21.17
N LEU A 5 -50.17 -21.32 21.82
CA LEU A 5 -50.52 -21.89 23.12
C LEU A 5 -50.08 -20.92 24.20
N VAL A 6 -51.02 -20.46 25.01
CA VAL A 6 -50.76 -19.49 26.09
C VAL A 6 -51.22 -20.13 27.40
N SER A 7 -50.39 -20.02 28.43
CA SER A 7 -50.78 -20.26 29.83
C SER A 7 -50.72 -18.95 30.59
N THR A 8 -51.58 -18.82 31.60
CA THR A 8 -51.57 -17.67 32.51
C THR A 8 -51.22 -18.15 33.91
N LEU A 9 -50.81 -17.24 34.78
CA LEU A 9 -50.51 -17.57 36.17
C LEU A 9 -51.77 -17.41 37.02
N ASP A 10 -52.00 -18.32 37.97
CA ASP A 10 -53.04 -18.19 38.99
C ASP A 10 -52.66 -17.17 40.08
N ALA A 11 -53.54 -16.95 41.06
CA ALA A 11 -53.31 -15.99 42.14
C ALA A 11 -52.09 -16.31 43.03
N LYS A 12 -51.57 -17.54 42.97
CA LYS A 12 -50.36 -17.98 43.68
C LYS A 12 -49.13 -18.00 42.77
N GLY A 13 -49.27 -17.60 41.51
CA GLY A 13 -48.19 -17.60 40.52
C GLY A 13 -47.95 -18.95 39.85
N THR A 14 -48.86 -19.92 40.00
CA THR A 14 -48.72 -21.25 39.37
C THR A 14 -49.25 -21.20 37.93
N PRO A 15 -48.51 -21.71 36.94
CA PRO A 15 -48.99 -21.76 35.56
C PRO A 15 -50.24 -22.64 35.42
N SER A 16 -51.26 -22.11 34.74
CA SER A 16 -52.47 -22.84 34.37
C SER A 16 -52.22 -23.81 33.21
N ILE A 17 -53.18 -24.70 32.95
CA ILE A 17 -53.22 -25.52 31.74
C ILE A 17 -53.19 -24.59 30.51
N VAL A 18 -52.45 -25.00 29.48
CA VAL A 18 -52.27 -24.24 28.23
C VAL A 18 -53.54 -24.25 27.38
N GLU A 19 -53.86 -23.11 26.77
CA GLU A 19 -55.02 -22.95 25.90
C GLU A 19 -54.64 -22.36 24.53
N ARG A 20 -55.39 -22.74 23.48
CA ARG A 20 -55.22 -22.16 22.14
C ARG A 20 -55.80 -20.77 22.09
N THR A 21 -54.95 -19.77 21.90
CA THR A 21 -55.34 -18.36 21.87
C THR A 21 -54.99 -17.74 20.52
N ARG A 22 -55.88 -16.90 19.99
CA ARG A 22 -55.60 -16.06 18.82
C ARG A 22 -54.81 -14.83 19.26
N ILE A 23 -53.66 -14.62 18.65
CA ILE A 23 -52.80 -13.46 18.89
C ILE A 23 -52.89 -12.52 17.70
N VAL A 24 -53.16 -11.25 18.00
CA VAL A 24 -53.01 -10.15 17.05
C VAL A 24 -51.66 -9.50 17.33
N PRO A 25 -50.61 -9.78 16.54
CA PRO A 25 -49.34 -9.10 16.72
C PRO A 25 -49.52 -7.60 16.40
N PRO A 26 -48.73 -6.72 17.02
CA PRO A 26 -48.74 -5.31 16.68
C PRO A 26 -48.47 -5.14 15.18
N SER A 27 -49.14 -4.17 14.56
CA SER A 27 -48.88 -3.82 13.16
C SER A 27 -47.45 -3.27 13.03
N SER A 28 -46.52 -4.11 12.61
CA SER A 28 -45.17 -3.69 12.24
C SER A 28 -45.04 -3.63 10.72
N LYS A 29 -44.38 -2.59 10.21
CA LYS A 29 -44.03 -2.50 8.80
C LYS A 29 -42.65 -3.14 8.62
N LEU A 30 -42.65 -4.47 8.56
CA LEU A 30 -41.44 -5.26 8.29
C LEU A 30 -41.08 -5.12 6.80
N GLY A 31 -39.92 -4.55 6.52
CA GLY A 31 -39.41 -4.34 5.17
C GLY A 31 -38.76 -2.96 5.00
N PRO A 32 -38.22 -2.68 3.81
CA PRO A 32 -37.64 -1.37 3.52
C PRO A 32 -38.66 -0.24 3.70
N ALA A 33 -38.22 0.88 4.29
CA ALA A 33 -39.04 2.08 4.36
C ALA A 33 -39.38 2.58 2.95
N SER A 34 -40.58 3.12 2.76
CA SER A 34 -40.91 3.77 1.48
C SER A 34 -40.00 4.99 1.28
N PRO A 35 -39.66 5.34 0.03
CA PRO A 35 -38.84 6.51 -0.26
C PRO A 35 -39.37 7.79 0.39
N GLU A 36 -40.69 7.99 0.38
CA GLU A 36 -41.35 9.15 1.00
C GLU A 36 -41.26 9.17 2.52
N ALA A 37 -41.34 8.00 3.18
CA ALA A 37 -41.21 7.92 4.63
C ALA A 37 -39.76 8.20 5.04
N ARG A 38 -38.81 7.67 4.28
CA ARG A 38 -37.39 7.95 4.46
C ARG A 38 -37.09 9.45 4.27
N GLN A 39 -37.63 10.08 3.23
CA GLN A 39 -37.40 11.49 2.97
C GLN A 39 -37.92 12.36 4.12
N ARG A 40 -39.15 12.13 4.59
CA ARG A 40 -39.70 12.85 5.75
C ARG A 40 -38.82 12.73 7.00
N MET A 41 -38.31 11.53 7.29
CA MET A 41 -37.40 11.33 8.42
C MET A 41 -36.07 12.06 8.28
N LEU A 42 -35.56 12.21 7.05
CA LEU A 42 -34.36 12.99 6.78
C LEU A 42 -34.65 14.48 6.98
N ASP A 43 -35.76 14.98 6.44
CA ASP A 43 -36.17 16.38 6.54
C ASP A 43 -36.41 16.82 7.99
N ASP A 44 -36.95 15.94 8.84
CA ASP A 44 -37.17 16.18 10.27
C ASP A 44 -35.89 16.03 11.12
N SER A 45 -34.76 15.66 10.52
CA SER A 45 -33.53 15.35 11.26
C SER A 45 -32.86 16.61 11.82
N PRO A 46 -32.42 16.60 13.09
CA PRO A 46 -31.70 17.74 13.70
C PRO A 46 -30.30 17.96 13.10
N VAL A 47 -29.80 17.01 12.32
CA VAL A 47 -28.51 17.08 11.62
C VAL A 47 -28.66 17.21 10.11
N LEU A 48 -29.87 17.51 9.62
CA LEU A 48 -30.10 17.82 8.21
C LEU A 48 -29.09 18.88 7.74
N GLY A 49 -28.48 18.67 6.58
CA GLY A 49 -27.46 19.57 6.03
C GLY A 49 -26.06 19.39 6.60
N LYS A 50 -25.89 18.77 7.79
CA LYS A 50 -24.56 18.64 8.42
C LYS A 50 -23.70 17.56 7.79
N TYR A 51 -24.31 16.48 7.30
CA TYR A 51 -23.63 15.30 6.78
C TYR A 51 -24.10 14.91 5.37
N ASP A 52 -24.73 15.86 4.67
CA ASP A 52 -25.34 15.60 3.37
C ASP A 52 -24.28 15.53 2.25
N GLU A 53 -23.13 16.17 2.45
CA GLU A 53 -22.01 16.12 1.52
C GLU A 53 -21.18 14.85 1.72
N PRO A 54 -21.13 13.93 0.75
CA PRO A 54 -20.30 12.74 0.83
C PRO A 54 -18.83 13.12 0.71
N LEU A 55 -18.04 12.83 1.75
CA LEU A 55 -16.59 13.02 1.73
C LEU A 55 -15.91 11.72 1.29
N ASP A 56 -15.42 11.70 0.05
CA ASP A 56 -14.55 10.63 -0.43
C ASP A 56 -13.08 10.98 -0.13
N ARG A 57 -12.40 10.14 0.63
CA ARG A 57 -11.01 10.37 1.08
C ARG A 57 -10.12 9.31 0.48
N ASP A 58 -8.92 9.70 0.07
CA ASP A 58 -7.90 8.74 -0.38
C ASP A 58 -7.73 7.62 0.65
N SER A 59 -7.99 6.40 0.21
CA SER A 59 -7.84 5.24 1.07
C SER A 59 -6.35 4.94 1.31
N ALA A 60 -6.04 4.32 2.45
CA ALA A 60 -4.68 3.83 2.71
C ALA A 60 -4.21 2.87 1.60
N HIS A 61 -5.13 2.08 1.05
CA HIS A 61 -4.86 1.14 -0.04
C HIS A 61 -4.44 1.85 -1.33
N GLU A 62 -5.16 2.90 -1.75
CA GLU A 62 -4.81 3.70 -2.93
C GLU A 62 -3.43 4.34 -2.77
N ARG A 63 -3.17 4.97 -1.62
CA ARG A 63 -1.88 5.59 -1.33
C ARG A 63 -0.73 4.60 -1.36
N LEU A 64 -0.94 3.37 -0.86
CA LEU A 64 0.07 2.31 -0.91
C LEU A 64 0.27 1.77 -2.32
N MET A 65 -0.80 1.64 -3.11
CA MET A 65 -0.72 1.23 -4.51
C MET A 65 0.04 2.26 -5.36
N GLU A 66 -0.21 3.55 -5.15
CA GLU A 66 0.55 4.61 -5.83
C GLU A 66 2.03 4.59 -5.48
N ARG A 67 2.39 4.39 -4.20
CA ARG A 67 3.79 4.25 -3.81
C ARG A 67 4.47 3.08 -4.51
N ARG A 68 3.83 1.90 -4.52
CA ARG A 68 4.37 0.73 -5.23
C ARG A 68 4.52 0.96 -6.73
N LYS A 69 3.58 1.66 -7.37
CA LYS A 69 3.69 2.04 -8.79
C LYS A 69 4.89 2.96 -9.03
N LYS A 70 5.04 4.00 -8.22
CA LYS A 70 6.18 4.93 -8.30
C LYS A 70 7.52 4.22 -8.10
N GLU A 71 7.61 3.33 -7.10
CA GLU A 71 8.80 2.52 -6.86
C GLU A 71 9.14 1.62 -8.06
N ALA A 72 8.13 0.99 -8.68
CA ALA A 72 8.33 0.15 -9.86
C ALA A 72 8.78 0.95 -11.09
N GLU A 73 8.19 2.14 -11.31
CA GLU A 73 8.58 3.05 -12.39
C GLU A 73 10.00 3.60 -12.21
N GLU A 74 10.37 3.97 -10.98
CA GLU A 74 11.72 4.40 -10.64
C GLU A 74 12.74 3.26 -10.83
N ALA A 75 12.41 2.04 -10.43
CA ALA A 75 13.26 0.88 -10.64
C ALA A 75 13.49 0.61 -12.13
N ALA A 76 12.43 0.67 -12.95
CA ALA A 76 12.54 0.51 -14.40
C ALA A 76 13.41 1.61 -15.04
N ARG A 77 13.25 2.86 -14.61
CA ARG A 77 14.05 4.00 -15.10
C ARG A 77 15.53 3.88 -14.72
N GLN A 78 15.83 3.33 -13.56
CA GLN A 78 17.21 3.05 -13.13
C GLN A 78 17.85 1.90 -13.92
N GLU A 79 17.08 0.90 -14.35
CA GLU A 79 17.57 -0.16 -15.24
C GLU A 79 17.88 0.35 -16.65
N GLU A 80 17.06 1.26 -17.19
CA GLU A 80 17.29 1.88 -18.50
C GLU A 80 18.51 2.82 -18.51
N GLN A 81 18.77 3.52 -17.39
CA GLN A 81 19.88 4.46 -17.27
C GLN A 81 21.20 3.80 -16.86
N LYS A 82 21.19 2.56 -16.38
CA LYS A 82 22.43 1.79 -16.22
C LYS A 82 23.04 1.60 -17.62
N PRO A 83 24.27 2.09 -17.88
CA PRO A 83 24.92 1.78 -19.14
C PRO A 83 24.95 0.26 -19.25
N LYS A 84 24.37 -0.30 -20.32
CA LYS A 84 24.55 -1.71 -20.66
C LYS A 84 26.05 -1.95 -20.66
N GLY A 85 26.54 -2.53 -19.58
CA GLY A 85 27.96 -2.74 -19.35
C GLY A 85 28.44 -3.51 -20.55
N ARG A 86 29.16 -2.80 -21.43
CA ARG A 86 29.78 -3.28 -22.65
C ARG A 86 30.29 -4.67 -22.33
N GLY A 87 29.67 -5.68 -22.94
CA GLY A 87 29.83 -7.08 -22.57
C GLY A 87 31.28 -7.31 -22.23
N ARG A 88 31.53 -7.79 -21.01
CA ARG A 88 32.86 -8.03 -20.45
C ARG A 88 33.62 -8.89 -21.46
N GLN A 89 34.29 -8.21 -22.39
CA GLN A 89 35.19 -8.78 -23.36
C GLN A 89 36.23 -9.41 -22.46
N ARG A 90 36.17 -10.73 -22.34
CA ARG A 90 37.08 -11.50 -21.52
C ARG A 90 38.46 -11.22 -22.10
N GLN A 91 39.13 -10.21 -21.56
CA GLN A 91 40.53 -9.96 -21.84
C GLN A 91 41.24 -11.25 -21.50
N GLY A 92 41.89 -11.84 -22.49
CA GLY A 92 42.65 -13.06 -22.31
C GLY A 92 43.64 -12.87 -21.17
N TYR A 93 43.96 -13.95 -20.46
CA TYR A 93 44.91 -13.96 -19.34
C TYR A 93 46.23 -13.23 -19.68
N LEU A 94 46.63 -13.23 -20.95
CA LEU A 94 47.78 -12.51 -21.46
C LEU A 94 47.61 -10.97 -21.44
N GLU A 95 46.43 -10.47 -21.80
CA GLU A 95 46.15 -9.06 -22.01
C GLU A 95 45.92 -8.31 -20.68
N ALA A 96 45.33 -8.99 -19.68
CA ALA A 96 45.20 -8.44 -18.34
C ALA A 96 46.56 -8.28 -17.64
N THR A 97 47.47 -9.23 -17.88
CA THR A 97 48.80 -9.24 -17.27
C THR A 97 49.69 -8.15 -17.88
N THR A 98 49.70 -8.00 -19.21
CA THR A 98 50.44 -6.93 -19.89
C THR A 98 49.94 -5.53 -19.52
N LYS A 99 48.62 -5.34 -19.41
CA LYS A 99 48.04 -4.04 -19.03
C LYS A 99 48.32 -3.68 -17.57
N SER A 100 48.44 -4.66 -16.66
CA SER A 100 48.81 -4.40 -15.27
C SER A 100 50.29 -4.02 -15.14
N ILE A 101 51.17 -4.66 -15.92
CA ILE A 101 52.61 -4.38 -15.97
C ILE A 101 52.86 -2.99 -16.57
N LEU A 102 52.15 -2.62 -17.64
CA LEU A 102 52.22 -1.28 -18.22
C LEU A 102 51.78 -0.18 -17.24
N ARG A 103 50.79 -0.47 -16.38
CA ARG A 103 50.28 0.49 -15.39
C ARG A 103 51.18 0.60 -14.14
N SER A 104 51.86 -0.47 -13.75
CA SER A 104 52.76 -0.48 -12.59
C SER A 104 54.15 0.05 -12.89
N LEU A 105 54.67 -0.16 -14.12
CA LEU A 105 55.94 0.41 -14.56
C LEU A 105 55.85 1.93 -14.84
N GLY A 106 54.64 2.46 -15.10
CA GLY A 106 54.44 3.87 -15.46
C GLY A 106 54.50 4.89 -14.32
N SER A 107 54.30 4.50 -13.05
CA SER A 107 54.07 5.49 -11.97
C SER A 107 55.13 5.57 -10.87
N SER A 108 56.08 4.63 -10.81
CA SER A 108 57.13 4.62 -9.77
C SER A 108 58.57 4.68 -10.31
N LEU A 109 58.90 3.97 -11.39
CA LEU A 109 60.27 4.01 -11.97
C LEU A 109 60.58 5.31 -12.72
N GLY A 110 59.59 5.93 -13.38
CA GLY A 110 59.80 7.13 -14.20
C GLY A 110 60.24 8.37 -13.40
N ARG A 111 59.72 8.55 -12.18
CA ARG A 111 60.02 9.74 -11.35
C ARG A 111 61.39 9.69 -10.67
N GLN A 112 61.98 8.51 -10.52
CA GLN A 112 63.34 8.38 -10.00
C GLN A 112 64.36 8.61 -11.11
N ILE A 113 64.16 8.01 -12.30
CA ILE A 113 65.03 8.23 -13.47
C ILE A 113 65.02 9.70 -13.89
N ALA A 114 63.84 10.34 -13.94
CA ALA A 114 63.71 11.75 -14.31
C ALA A 114 64.46 12.69 -13.36
N ARG A 115 64.47 12.42 -12.04
CA ARG A 115 65.17 13.26 -11.07
C ARG A 115 66.69 13.10 -11.14
N THR A 116 67.20 11.91 -11.42
CA THR A 116 68.64 11.67 -11.52
C THR A 116 69.23 12.32 -12.78
N ILE A 117 68.51 12.25 -13.90
CA ILE A 117 68.92 12.91 -15.16
C ILE A 117 68.83 14.42 -15.02
N LEU A 118 67.73 14.95 -14.46
CA LEU A 118 67.56 16.40 -14.29
C LEU A 118 68.60 17.01 -13.35
N LYS A 119 68.94 16.32 -12.25
CA LYS A 119 69.97 16.75 -11.31
C LYS A 119 71.40 16.68 -11.88
N SER A 120 71.64 15.78 -12.82
CA SER A 120 72.90 15.65 -13.55
C SER A 120 73.14 16.81 -14.52
N ILE A 121 72.09 17.33 -15.15
CA ILE A 121 72.18 18.41 -16.14
C ILE A 121 72.26 19.80 -15.49
N PHE A 122 71.61 20.00 -14.34
CA PHE A 122 71.58 21.31 -13.65
C PHE A 122 72.73 21.56 -12.67
N ARG A 123 73.72 20.65 -12.58
CA ARG A 123 74.91 20.81 -11.72
C ARG A 123 76.15 20.99 -12.60
N ARG A 124 76.23 22.12 -13.29
CA ARG A 124 77.44 22.67 -13.88
C ARG A 124 77.42 24.19 -13.75
#